data_AF-A0A441ZDH6-F1
#
_entry.id   AF-A0A441ZDH6-F1
#
_cell.length_a   1.000
_cell.length_b   1.000
_cell.length_c   1.000
_cell.angle_alpha   90.00
_cell.angle_beta   90.00
_cell.angle_gamma   90.00
#
_symmetry.space_group_name_H-M   'P 1'
#
loop_
_entity.id
_entity.type
_entity.pdbx_description
1 polymer ?
#
loop_
_entity_poly.entity_id
_entity_poly.type
_entity_poly.pdbx_seq_one_letter_code
_entity_poly.pdbx_strand_id
1 'polypeptide(L)'
;MMLIGGLSSIVLSSAGSAGMSASFPPVPKWRPSFSQPIDRIEERFGYYFNQERDFAILENGTCVLTEPHLSDGAASLAAIQTLAMIYNYHPDMKPSDMDDGNLLVSYNHPAFNVVLTDIAKAHWPEIEARHQDGLTTDEVLITPLGQNVFDDFGKKALLGRCYMFMDAQAPKVVRIKRRVI
;
A
#
# COMPACT_ATOMS: atom_id res chain seq x y z
N MET A 1 -58.92 17.35 10.32
CA MET A 1 -58.68 15.99 9.78
C MET A 1 -58.97 16.07 8.29
N MET A 2 -58.07 15.99 7.32
CA MET A 2 -56.66 15.57 7.14
C MET A 2 -56.01 16.60 6.18
N LEU A 3 -54.90 17.23 6.55
CA LEU A 3 -53.52 16.89 6.16
C LEU A 3 -53.27 16.86 4.63
N ILE A 4 -52.89 18.04 4.11
CA ILE A 4 -52.23 18.24 2.82
C ILE A 4 -50.78 17.78 2.99
N GLY A 5 -50.46 16.58 2.48
CA GLY A 5 -49.11 16.03 2.48
C GLY A 5 -48.29 16.58 1.32
N GLY A 6 -47.65 17.73 1.52
CA GLY A 6 -46.58 18.20 0.64
C GLY A 6 -45.30 17.40 0.91
N LEU A 7 -44.86 16.62 -0.08
CA LEU A 7 -43.54 16.00 -0.06
C LEU A 7 -42.49 17.08 -0.38
N SER A 8 -41.95 17.69 0.67
CA SER A 8 -40.73 18.50 0.60
C SER A 8 -39.58 17.61 0.14
N SER A 9 -39.16 17.79 -1.09
CA SER A 9 -37.91 17.22 -1.61
C SER A 9 -36.75 17.96 -0.94
N ILE A 10 -35.94 17.23 -0.18
CA ILE A 10 -34.68 17.74 0.36
C ILE A 10 -33.76 18.01 -0.83
N VAL A 11 -33.55 19.29 -1.14
CA VAL A 11 -32.55 19.74 -2.09
C VAL A 11 -31.19 19.65 -1.40
N LEU A 12 -30.38 18.68 -1.82
CA LEU A 12 -28.98 18.58 -1.42
C LEU A 12 -28.23 19.77 -2.03
N SER A 13 -28.00 20.80 -1.23
CA SER A 13 -27.27 21.99 -1.65
C SER A 13 -25.77 21.70 -1.56
N SER A 14 -25.10 21.45 -2.69
CA SER A 14 -23.64 21.42 -2.75
C SER A 14 -23.11 22.87 -2.80
N ALA A 15 -22.98 23.49 -1.63
CA ALA A 15 -22.20 24.71 -1.48
C ALA A 15 -20.91 24.34 -0.72
N GLY A 16 -19.86 24.02 -1.48
CA GLY A 16 -18.53 23.71 -0.98
C GLY A 16 -17.50 24.12 -2.02
N SER A 17 -16.84 25.22 -1.71
CA SER A 17 -15.94 26.03 -2.53
C SER A 17 -14.80 25.25 -3.18
N ALA A 18 -14.51 25.59 -4.44
CA ALA A 18 -13.28 25.23 -5.12
C ALA A 18 -12.05 25.75 -4.37
N GLY A 19 -11.12 24.84 -4.02
CA GLY A 19 -9.83 25.17 -3.44
C GLY A 19 -8.79 24.12 -3.79
N MET A 20 -7.82 24.50 -4.63
CA MET A 20 -6.58 23.81 -5.03
C MET A 20 -6.73 22.39 -5.57
N SER A 21 -6.22 22.16 -6.79
CA SER A 21 -6.19 20.84 -7.42
C SER A 21 -5.45 19.81 -6.54
N ALA A 22 -6.19 19.07 -5.70
CA ALA A 22 -5.69 17.84 -5.12
C ALA A 22 -5.47 16.89 -6.29
N SER A 23 -4.21 16.58 -6.59
CA SER A 23 -3.87 15.59 -7.59
C SER A 23 -4.58 14.29 -7.23
N PHE A 24 -5.45 13.80 -8.10
CA PHE A 24 -6.09 12.50 -7.94
C PHE A 24 -5.24 11.44 -8.65
N PRO A 25 -4.97 10.29 -8.00
CA PRO A 25 -5.31 9.98 -6.62
C PRO A 25 -4.39 10.72 -5.62
N PRO A 26 -4.85 11.01 -4.40
CA PRO A 26 -4.02 11.65 -3.40
C PRO A 26 -2.89 10.69 -3.01
N VAL A 27 -1.68 11.21 -2.87
CA VAL A 27 -0.47 10.42 -2.61
C VAL A 27 0.23 10.87 -1.32
N PRO A 28 0.88 9.95 -0.58
CA PRO A 28 1.68 10.32 0.57
C PRO A 28 2.86 11.21 0.15
N LYS A 29 3.26 12.11 1.05
CA LYS A 29 4.44 12.97 0.83
C LYS A 29 5.74 12.23 1.12
N TRP A 30 5.68 11.24 2.02
CA TRP A 30 6.88 10.53 2.43
C TRP A 30 7.38 9.60 1.34
N ARG A 31 8.61 9.86 0.91
CA ARG A 31 9.45 8.92 0.17
C ARG A 31 10.63 8.57 1.09
N PRO A 32 10.72 7.35 1.63
CA PRO A 32 11.83 6.94 2.48
C PRO A 32 13.18 7.23 1.82
N SER A 33 14.15 7.72 2.60
CA SER A 33 15.50 8.01 2.09
C SER A 33 16.37 6.75 1.89
N PHE A 34 15.85 5.61 2.33
CA PHE A 34 16.47 4.31 2.26
C PHE A 34 15.59 3.34 1.48
N SER A 35 16.21 2.28 0.98
CA SER A 35 15.54 1.18 0.28
C SER A 35 15.78 -0.12 1.03
N GLN A 36 14.89 -1.07 0.83
CA GLN A 36 15.06 -2.43 1.33
C GLN A 36 15.76 -3.30 0.27
N PRO A 37 16.67 -4.21 0.67
CA PRO A 37 17.38 -5.08 -0.27
C PRO A 37 16.43 -6.08 -0.95
N ILE A 38 16.30 -5.98 -2.27
CA ILE A 38 15.38 -6.79 -3.08
C ILE A 38 15.60 -8.30 -2.90
N ASP A 39 16.86 -8.75 -2.78
CA ASP A 39 17.17 -10.18 -2.54
C ASP A 39 16.51 -10.71 -1.27
N ARG A 40 16.51 -9.92 -0.19
CA ARG A 40 15.90 -10.32 1.09
C ARG A 40 14.38 -10.23 1.04
N ILE A 41 13.82 -9.28 0.29
CA ILE A 41 12.38 -9.22 0.04
C ILE A 41 11.94 -10.46 -0.73
N GLU A 42 12.64 -10.82 -1.81
CA GLU A 42 12.34 -12.01 -2.61
C GLU A 42 12.35 -13.27 -1.74
N GLU A 43 13.41 -13.45 -0.94
CA GLU A 43 13.55 -14.60 -0.03
C GLU A 43 12.37 -14.67 0.96
N ARG A 44 12.08 -13.56 1.65
CA ARG A 44 11.04 -13.51 2.69
C ARG A 44 9.65 -13.65 2.12
N PHE A 45 9.36 -12.96 1.02
CA PHE A 45 8.07 -13.07 0.35
C PHE A 45 7.85 -14.48 -0.21
N GLY A 46 8.87 -15.08 -0.81
CA GLY A 46 8.83 -16.48 -1.23
C GLY A 46 8.52 -17.43 -0.07
N TYR A 47 9.15 -17.23 1.09
CA TYR A 47 8.87 -17.99 2.31
C TYR A 47 7.42 -17.85 2.79
N TYR A 48 6.88 -16.61 2.86
CA TYR A 48 5.51 -16.35 3.34
C TYR A 48 4.42 -16.96 2.46
N PHE A 49 4.72 -17.23 1.19
CA PHE A 49 3.81 -17.87 0.23
C PHE A 49 4.26 -19.29 -0.15
N ASN A 50 5.03 -19.95 0.73
CA ASN A 50 5.49 -21.34 0.61
C ASN A 50 6.25 -21.67 -0.68
N GLN A 51 6.77 -20.65 -1.39
CA GLN A 51 7.41 -20.78 -2.70
C GLN A 51 6.50 -21.36 -3.80
N GLU A 52 5.18 -21.44 -3.56
CA GLU A 52 4.22 -22.10 -4.46
C GLU A 52 3.55 -21.13 -5.45
N ARG A 53 3.91 -19.85 -5.41
CA ARG A 53 3.27 -18.79 -6.22
C ARG A 53 4.30 -18.10 -7.09
N ASP A 54 3.87 -17.75 -8.30
CA ASP A 54 4.61 -16.82 -9.16
C ASP A 54 4.33 -15.39 -8.67
N PHE A 55 5.36 -14.55 -8.69
CA PHE A 55 5.20 -13.14 -8.32
C PHE A 55 6.22 -12.25 -9.01
N ALA A 56 5.85 -11.00 -9.21
CA ALA A 56 6.73 -9.94 -9.67
C ALA A 56 7.17 -9.06 -8.49
N ILE A 57 8.38 -8.50 -8.56
CA ILE A 57 8.89 -7.55 -7.58
C ILE A 57 9.22 -6.24 -8.30
N LEU A 58 8.71 -5.13 -7.78
CA LEU A 58 8.99 -3.79 -8.28
C LEU A 58 10.20 -3.16 -7.58
N GLU A 59 10.73 -2.08 -8.17
CA GLU A 59 11.99 -1.44 -7.77
C GLU A 59 12.06 -1.03 -6.30
N ASN A 60 10.95 -0.61 -5.68
CA ASN A 60 10.90 -0.24 -4.27
C ASN A 60 10.46 -1.41 -3.35
N GLY A 61 10.36 -2.62 -3.89
CA GLY A 61 10.14 -3.85 -3.14
C GLY A 61 8.68 -4.28 -3.01
N THR A 62 7.76 -3.63 -3.71
CA THR A 62 6.37 -4.11 -3.77
C THR A 62 6.32 -5.42 -4.55
N CYS A 63 5.74 -6.45 -3.93
CA CYS A 63 5.56 -7.76 -4.52
C CYS A 63 4.12 -7.93 -4.99
N VAL A 64 3.91 -8.47 -6.18
CA VAL A 64 2.57 -8.75 -6.71
C VAL A 64 2.48 -10.22 -7.11
N LEU A 65 1.56 -10.96 -6.51
CA LEU A 65 1.29 -12.33 -6.94
C LEU A 65 0.67 -12.30 -8.33
N THR A 66 1.14 -13.20 -9.20
CA THR A 66 0.65 -13.32 -10.57
C THR A 66 0.04 -14.69 -10.81
N GLU A 67 -0.84 -14.79 -11.80
CA GLU A 67 -1.30 -16.08 -12.29
C GLU A 67 -0.11 -16.97 -12.70
N PRO A 68 -0.17 -18.28 -12.46
CA PRO A 68 0.91 -19.18 -12.81
C PRO A 68 1.11 -19.24 -14.33
N HIS A 69 2.34 -19.52 -14.75
CA HIS A 69 2.69 -19.76 -16.16
C HIS A 69 2.58 -18.56 -17.11
N LEU A 70 2.36 -17.35 -16.60
CA LEU A 70 2.49 -16.15 -17.42
C LEU A 70 3.93 -16.00 -17.92
N SER A 71 4.13 -15.54 -19.16
CA SER A 71 5.47 -15.10 -19.61
C SER A 71 5.96 -13.93 -18.76
N ASP A 72 7.26 -13.66 -18.76
CA ASP A 72 7.84 -12.56 -17.98
C ASP A 72 7.19 -11.19 -18.32
N GLY A 73 6.93 -10.94 -19.61
CA GLY A 73 6.24 -9.73 -20.05
C GLY A 73 4.79 -9.66 -19.57
N ALA A 74 4.06 -10.77 -19.60
CA ALA A 74 2.68 -10.83 -19.15
C ALA A 74 2.56 -10.68 -17.63
N ALA A 75 3.45 -11.34 -16.87
CA ALA A 75 3.52 -11.20 -15.42
C ALA A 75 3.86 -9.76 -15.01
N SER A 76 4.79 -9.12 -15.73
CA SER A 76 5.14 -7.70 -15.50
C SER A 76 3.95 -6.79 -15.73
N LEU A 77 3.25 -6.96 -16.87
CA LEU A 77 2.06 -6.15 -17.18
C LEU A 77 0.95 -6.34 -16.14
N ALA A 78 0.69 -7.59 -15.74
CA ALA A 78 -0.30 -7.91 -14.72
C ALA A 78 0.03 -7.21 -13.39
N ALA A 79 1.29 -7.25 -12.96
CA ALA A 79 1.72 -6.59 -11.73
C ALA A 79 1.49 -5.08 -11.75
N ILE A 80 1.84 -4.42 -12.86
CA ILE A 80 1.62 -2.98 -13.05
C ILE A 80 0.13 -2.65 -13.04
N GLN A 81 -0.70 -3.46 -13.70
CA GLN A 81 -2.15 -3.31 -13.69
C GLN A 81 -2.74 -3.47 -12.28
N THR A 82 -2.24 -4.43 -11.50
CA THR A 82 -2.65 -4.60 -10.09
C THR A 82 -2.36 -3.35 -9.27
N LEU A 83 -1.16 -2.77 -9.36
CA LEU A 83 -0.85 -1.53 -8.65
C LEU A 83 -1.72 -0.35 -9.13
N ALA A 84 -1.98 -0.25 -10.43
CA ALA A 84 -2.86 0.78 -10.96
C ALA A 84 -4.29 0.67 -10.39
N MET A 85 -4.81 -0.53 -10.17
CA MET A 85 -6.12 -0.73 -9.53
C MET A 85 -6.13 -0.26 -8.07
N ILE A 86 -5.09 -0.62 -7.30
CA ILE A 86 -4.93 -0.19 -5.90
C ILE A 86 -4.85 1.34 -5.82
N TYR A 87 -3.98 1.93 -6.64
CA TYR A 87 -3.65 3.35 -6.64
C TYR A 87 -4.85 4.25 -6.97
N ASN A 88 -5.74 3.81 -7.88
CA ASN A 88 -6.83 4.64 -8.40
C ASN A 88 -8.18 4.50 -7.69
N TYR A 89 -8.37 3.56 -6.76
CA TYR A 89 -9.67 3.32 -6.11
C TYR A 89 -9.68 3.71 -4.63
N HIS A 90 -8.88 3.05 -3.79
CA HIS A 90 -8.57 3.42 -2.40
C HIS A 90 -7.58 2.35 -1.87
N PRO A 91 -6.35 2.70 -1.49
CA PRO A 91 -5.38 1.71 -1.04
C PRO A 91 -5.62 1.37 0.43
N ASP A 92 -6.63 0.54 0.68
CA ASP A 92 -6.82 -0.12 1.96
C ASP A 92 -5.62 -1.04 2.22
N MET A 93 -5.05 -0.93 3.41
CA MET A 93 -3.94 -1.78 3.82
C MET A 93 -4.31 -2.62 5.03
N LYS A 94 -3.83 -3.86 5.04
CA LYS A 94 -3.92 -4.78 6.18
C LYS A 94 -2.51 -5.27 6.53
N PRO A 95 -1.88 -4.67 7.54
CA PRO A 95 -0.61 -5.14 8.07
C PRO A 95 -0.80 -6.41 8.92
N SER A 96 0.21 -7.28 8.91
CA SER A 96 0.28 -8.52 9.70
C SER A 96 1.72 -8.80 10.12
N ASP A 97 1.91 -9.21 11.37
CA ASP A 97 3.19 -9.71 11.86
C ASP A 97 3.50 -11.08 11.26
N MET A 98 4.76 -11.27 10.87
CA MET A 98 5.30 -12.55 10.43
C MET A 98 6.07 -13.23 11.57
N ASP A 99 6.26 -14.55 11.45
CA ASP A 99 6.91 -15.40 12.46
C ASP A 99 8.39 -15.06 12.72
N ASP A 100 9.06 -14.45 11.74
CA ASP A 100 10.43 -13.94 11.83
C ASP A 100 10.52 -12.49 12.35
N GLY A 101 9.38 -11.92 12.75
CA GLY A 101 9.27 -10.57 13.28
C GLY A 101 9.29 -9.46 12.22
N ASN A 102 9.32 -9.79 10.93
CA ASN A 102 9.04 -8.82 9.87
C ASN A 102 7.54 -8.52 9.79
N LEU A 103 7.19 -7.47 9.05
CA LEU A 103 5.82 -7.10 8.80
C LEU A 103 5.47 -7.35 7.33
N LEU A 104 4.34 -8.00 7.07
CA LEU A 104 3.73 -8.08 5.75
C LEU A 104 2.56 -7.10 5.68
N VAL A 105 2.61 -6.16 4.74
CA VAL A 105 1.50 -5.25 4.44
C VAL A 105 0.82 -5.77 3.18
N SER A 106 -0.47 -6.07 3.28
CA SER A 106 -1.32 -6.49 2.15
C SER A 106 -2.29 -5.39 1.75
N TYR A 107 -2.72 -5.38 0.49
CA TYR A 107 -3.69 -4.42 -0.04
C TYR A 107 -4.98 -5.12 -0.50
N ASN A 108 -5.97 -4.34 -0.95
CA ASN A 108 -7.24 -4.81 -1.51
C ASN A 108 -7.12 -5.62 -2.82
N HIS A 109 -5.90 -5.77 -3.35
CA HIS A 109 -5.52 -6.60 -4.49
C HIS A 109 -4.25 -7.38 -4.14
N PRO A 110 -3.81 -8.39 -4.92
CA PRO A 110 -2.70 -9.27 -4.55
C PRO A 110 -1.31 -8.62 -4.66
N ALA A 111 -1.17 -7.39 -4.16
CA ALA A 111 0.08 -6.69 -3.94
C ALA A 111 0.40 -6.64 -2.44
N PHE A 112 1.69 -6.58 -2.14
CA PHE A 112 2.20 -6.70 -0.79
C PHE A 112 3.53 -5.96 -0.64
N ASN A 113 3.84 -5.53 0.58
CA ASN A 113 5.18 -5.10 0.95
C ASN A 113 5.66 -5.90 2.16
N VAL A 114 6.88 -6.43 2.07
CA VAL A 114 7.61 -6.93 3.23
C VAL A 114 8.39 -5.77 3.82
N VAL A 115 8.20 -5.50 5.11
CA VAL A 115 9.00 -4.54 5.88
C VAL A 115 9.93 -5.32 6.80
N LEU A 116 11.21 -5.35 6.41
CA LEU A 116 12.29 -6.01 7.13
C LEU A 116 12.56 -5.27 8.45
N THR A 117 12.36 -5.95 9.57
CA THR A 117 12.36 -5.33 10.89
C THR A 117 13.74 -4.80 11.28
N ASP A 118 14.84 -5.44 10.87
CA ASP A 118 16.19 -4.94 11.10
C ASP A 118 16.47 -3.64 10.33
N ILE A 119 16.02 -3.55 9.07
CA ILE A 119 16.13 -2.32 8.27
C ILE A 119 15.27 -1.21 8.89
N ALA A 120 14.02 -1.51 9.25
CA ALA A 120 13.15 -0.53 9.91
C ALA A 120 13.77 -0.01 11.23
N LYS A 121 14.38 -0.89 12.04
CA LYS A 121 15.08 -0.49 13.27
C LYS A 121 16.30 0.39 12.99
N ALA A 122 17.09 0.08 11.95
CA ALA A 122 18.26 0.87 11.58
C ALA A 122 17.89 2.30 11.15
N HIS A 123 16.69 2.48 10.58
CA HIS A 123 16.18 3.76 10.09
C HIS A 123 15.04 4.33 10.96
N TRP A 124 14.89 3.85 12.19
CA TRP A 124 13.79 4.25 13.08
C TRP A 124 13.66 5.76 13.27
N PRO A 125 14.74 6.55 13.42
CA PRO A 125 14.61 8.00 13.56
C PRO A 125 13.87 8.68 12.39
N GLU A 126 14.06 8.22 11.16
CA GLU A 126 13.33 8.77 10.01
C GLU A 126 11.86 8.34 10.05
N ILE A 127 11.60 7.06 10.32
CA ILE A 127 10.25 6.50 10.39
C ILE A 127 9.44 7.27 11.45
N GLU A 128 10.02 7.46 12.64
CA GLU A 128 9.38 8.22 13.72
C GLU A 128 9.06 9.65 13.30
N ALA A 129 10.02 10.33 12.65
CA ALA A 129 9.85 11.73 12.24
C ALA A 129 8.89 11.92 11.06
N ARG A 130 8.75 10.91 10.18
CA ARG A 130 8.07 11.03 8.89
C ARG A 130 6.80 10.20 8.74
N HIS A 131 6.46 9.29 9.66
CA HIS A 131 5.32 8.38 9.47
C HIS A 131 4.00 9.09 9.15
N GLN A 132 3.73 10.27 9.70
CA GLN A 132 2.52 11.06 9.40
C GLN A 132 2.48 11.54 7.94
N ASP A 133 3.64 11.77 7.30
CA ASP A 133 3.72 12.06 5.87
C ASP A 133 3.41 10.82 4.99
N GLY A 134 3.28 9.64 5.60
CA GLY A 134 2.81 8.40 4.99
C GLY A 134 1.29 8.34 4.79
N LEU A 135 0.55 9.33 5.31
CA LEU A 135 -0.87 9.55 5.05
C LEU A 135 -1.06 10.40 3.79
N THR A 136 -2.13 10.14 3.03
CA THR A 136 -2.55 11.02 1.95
C THR A 136 -3.27 12.25 2.52
N THR A 137 -3.44 13.28 1.69
CA THR A 137 -4.18 14.49 2.13
C THR A 137 -5.60 14.09 2.54
N ASP A 138 -6.05 14.59 3.69
CA ASP A 138 -7.36 14.32 4.31
C ASP A 138 -7.64 12.85 4.68
N GLU A 139 -6.62 11.98 4.67
CA GLU A 139 -6.75 10.59 5.08
C GLU A 139 -6.88 10.46 6.61
N VAL A 140 -7.87 9.68 7.02
CA VAL A 140 -8.10 9.34 8.43
C VAL A 140 -8.05 7.83 8.57
N LEU A 141 -7.01 7.33 9.24
CA LEU A 141 -6.91 5.96 9.67
C LEU A 141 -7.29 5.86 11.15
N ILE A 142 -8.21 4.94 11.46
CA ILE A 142 -8.63 4.65 12.83
C ILE A 142 -7.73 3.54 13.38
N THR A 143 -7.00 3.83 14.45
CA THR A 143 -6.19 2.84 15.17
C THR A 143 -6.73 2.62 16.58
N PRO A 144 -6.28 1.58 17.31
CA PRO A 144 -6.62 1.41 18.72
C PRO A 144 -6.19 2.60 19.61
N LEU A 145 -5.21 3.41 19.18
CA LEU A 145 -4.71 4.57 19.92
C LEU A 145 -5.44 5.87 19.57
N GLY A 146 -6.30 5.85 18.55
CA GLY A 146 -7.07 7.00 18.08
C GLY A 146 -6.93 7.27 16.59
N GLN A 147 -7.39 8.44 16.15
CA GLN A 147 -7.30 8.86 14.75
C GLN A 147 -5.87 9.28 14.42
N ASN A 148 -5.26 8.65 13.43
CA ASN A 148 -3.90 8.95 12.96
C ASN A 148 -2.82 8.90 14.07
N VAL A 149 -3.05 8.13 15.13
CA VAL A 149 -2.05 7.86 16.19
C VAL A 149 -1.54 6.44 15.98
N PHE A 150 -0.24 6.28 15.74
CA PHE A 150 0.34 4.99 15.37
C PHE A 150 1.34 4.52 16.42
N ASP A 151 1.26 3.24 16.77
CA ASP A 151 2.32 2.53 17.46
C ASP A 151 3.44 2.13 16.49
N ASP A 152 4.45 1.42 16.98
CA ASP A 152 5.59 1.04 16.14
C ASP A 152 5.18 0.14 14.96
N PHE A 153 4.16 -0.70 15.18
CA PHE A 153 3.58 -1.57 14.16
C PHE A 153 2.91 -0.74 13.05
N GLY A 154 2.06 0.21 13.42
CA GLY A 154 1.40 1.13 12.49
C GLY A 154 2.40 1.98 11.69
N LYS A 155 3.47 2.47 12.33
CA LYS A 155 4.52 3.25 11.66
C LYS A 155 5.27 2.42 10.61
N LYS A 156 5.57 1.15 10.90
CA LYS A 156 6.13 0.21 9.91
C LYS A 156 5.14 -0.08 8.77
N ALA A 157 3.85 -0.19 9.06
CA ALA A 157 2.83 -0.37 8.02
C ALA A 157 2.80 0.81 7.05
N LEU A 158 2.87 2.04 7.57
CA LEU A 158 2.95 3.26 6.76
C LEU A 158 4.23 3.30 5.90
N LEU A 159 5.37 2.83 6.43
CA LEU A 159 6.59 2.65 5.63
C LEU A 159 6.36 1.71 4.44
N GLY A 160 5.74 0.54 4.66
CA GLY A 160 5.40 -0.40 3.60
C GLY A 160 4.50 0.24 2.53
N ARG A 161 3.46 0.97 2.96
CA ARG A 161 2.57 1.74 2.09
C ARG A 161 3.31 2.76 1.25
N CYS A 162 4.26 3.51 1.80
CA CYS A 162 5.05 4.46 1.03
C CYS A 162 5.79 3.80 -0.13
N TYR A 163 6.38 2.62 0.06
CA TYR A 163 7.02 1.88 -1.02
C TYR A 163 6.02 1.47 -2.11
N MET A 164 4.82 1.00 -1.75
CA MET A 164 3.75 0.71 -2.71
C MET A 164 3.40 1.92 -3.56
N PHE A 165 3.22 3.10 -2.95
CA PHE A 165 2.93 4.33 -3.69
C PHE A 165 4.07 4.74 -4.61
N MET A 166 5.33 4.60 -4.18
CA MET A 166 6.49 4.89 -5.02
C MET A 166 6.50 3.98 -6.27
N ASP A 167 6.21 2.70 -6.10
CA ASP A 167 6.11 1.73 -7.18
C ASP A 167 4.87 1.94 -8.07
N ALA A 168 3.75 2.38 -7.52
CA ALA A 168 2.55 2.69 -8.31
C ALA A 168 2.72 3.95 -9.17
N GLN A 169 3.47 4.95 -8.67
CA GLN A 169 3.74 6.20 -9.39
C GLN A 169 4.78 6.06 -10.50
N ALA A 170 5.77 5.18 -10.31
CA ALA A 170 6.84 4.93 -11.27
C ALA A 170 7.08 3.41 -11.41
N PRO A 171 6.12 2.68 -12.00
CA PRO A 171 6.15 1.22 -12.02
C PRO A 171 7.32 0.69 -12.84
N LYS A 172 8.19 -0.07 -12.16
CA LYS A 172 9.32 -0.76 -12.76
C LYS A 172 9.50 -2.13 -12.10
N VAL A 173 9.11 -3.18 -12.83
CA VAL A 173 9.35 -4.57 -12.42
C VAL A 173 10.84 -4.88 -12.61
N VAL A 174 11.50 -5.30 -11.53
CA VAL A 174 12.94 -5.60 -11.52
C VAL A 174 13.23 -7.09 -11.46
N ARG A 175 12.27 -7.90 -10.98
CA ARG A 175 12.39 -9.36 -10.89
C ARG A 175 11.05 -10.06 -11.06
N ILE A 176 11.11 -11.28 -11.56
CA ILE A 176 9.99 -12.21 -11.61
C ILE A 176 10.45 -13.52 -11.00
N LYS A 177 9.78 -13.93 -9.93
CA LYS A 177 10.03 -15.20 -9.26
C LYS A 177 8.98 -16.22 -9.71
N ARG A 178 9.47 -17.40 -10.08
CA ARG A 178 8.64 -18.56 -10.39
C ARG A 178 8.53 -19.45 -9.18
N ARG A 179 7.39 -20.08 -9.02
CA ARG A 179 7.16 -21.11 -8.01
C ARG A 179 8.19 -22.23 -8.14
N VAL A 180 8.55 -22.82 -7.00
CA VAL A 180 9.34 -24.06 -6.95
C VAL A 180 8.34 -25.21 -7.03
N ILE A 181 8.50 -26.08 -8.04
CA ILE A 181 7.70 -27.30 -8.23
C ILE A 181 8.47 -28.49 -7.68
#